data_AF-A0A933W666-F1
#
_entry.id   AF-A0A933W666-F1
#
_cell.length_a   1.000
_cell.length_b   1.000
_cell.length_c   1.000
_cell.angle_alpha   90.00
_cell.angle_beta   90.00
_cell.angle_gamma   90.00
#
_symmetry.space_group_name_H-M   'P 1'
#
loop_
_entity.id
_entity.type
_entity.pdbx_description
1 polymer ?
#
loop_
_entity_poly.entity_id
_entity_poly.type
_entity_poly.pdbx_seq_one_letter_code
_entity_poly.pdbx_strand_id
1 'polypeptide(L)'
;MDTHDLLVVAVWVYVAVATAVAVHAVVLRRASVFEPIGQYLIFLTTFTLPLPIRACFTLDIAGNVTPHLLTLLPYLPASVLLAALSLPVFSFAYYGSWTKRTARFLPLPMPSRRDHARLAFFVLATFSLFLIYRLTEASGGLQNFLLLGYRSSEQTFGRGYLAVGIPWLFVASLFLLWRFARLRSRVDALLFTMALLGNVVMHLITGNRGMLMYIVLVTLIFVHHGVRPLRWSFFVPFGVAIFLTLNLVGVIRGSDYESVADFATKSTLAAERGFADNPEGFFYTLTIGEFVVPFETLPQMVRTTGISAPPWMGISYLRAPVFLVPGAILPDRPLPLANWYMERFYGGGYGLNEGRQFFFLAEAYLNFGPVGIVLIALFWGWMWGALHQWMRRSNGDPAVVMVYALLVGFLFRCIAGDFSSLIAGSTQQSLVAALIGLSITGISWRSQRARVRRPVVC
;
A
#
# COMPACT_ATOMS: atom_id res chain seq x y z
N MET A 1 36.48 -4.69 -10.07
CA MET A 1 35.68 -3.88 -9.12
C MET A 1 35.23 -4.81 -8.03
N ASP A 2 35.42 -4.41 -6.78
CA ASP A 2 34.89 -5.16 -5.65
C ASP A 2 33.34 -5.08 -5.64
N THR A 3 32.68 -6.00 -4.95
CA THR A 3 31.22 -6.01 -4.75
C THR A 3 30.73 -4.68 -4.19
N HIS A 4 31.51 -4.08 -3.28
CA HIS A 4 31.21 -2.76 -2.72
C HIS A 4 31.20 -1.66 -3.78
N ASP A 5 32.24 -1.57 -4.62
CA ASP A 5 32.30 -0.61 -5.73
C ASP A 5 31.11 -0.78 -6.68
N LEU A 6 30.77 -2.02 -7.03
CA LEU A 6 29.63 -2.34 -7.89
C LEU A 6 28.30 -1.90 -7.27
N LEU A 7 28.14 -2.07 -5.95
CA LEU A 7 26.95 -1.65 -5.22
C LEU A 7 26.81 -0.13 -5.22
N VAL A 8 27.90 0.60 -4.94
CA VAL A 8 27.92 2.07 -4.99
C VAL A 8 27.56 2.57 -6.38
N VAL A 9 28.15 1.99 -7.44
CA VAL A 9 27.81 2.34 -8.83
C VAL A 9 26.34 2.04 -9.13
N ALA A 10 25.81 0.89 -8.71
CA ALA A 10 24.40 0.54 -8.92
C ALA A 10 23.44 1.52 -8.23
N VAL A 11 23.76 1.97 -7.01
CA VAL A 11 23.00 2.99 -6.28
C VAL A 11 23.00 4.32 -7.05
N TRP A 12 24.17 4.77 -7.55
CA TRP A 12 24.26 5.99 -8.36
C TRP A 12 23.46 5.89 -9.66
N VAL A 13 23.53 4.75 -10.36
CA VAL A 13 22.74 4.50 -11.56
C VAL A 13 21.25 4.56 -11.25
N TYR A 14 20.80 3.94 -10.15
CA TYR A 14 19.40 4.01 -9.73
C TYR A 14 18.98 5.47 -9.48
N VAL A 15 19.76 6.24 -8.72
CA VAL A 15 19.45 7.65 -8.42
C VAL A 15 19.37 8.49 -9.70
N ALA A 16 20.28 8.28 -10.65
CA ALA A 16 20.27 8.97 -11.93
C ALA A 16 19.02 8.63 -12.77
N VAL A 17 18.65 7.35 -12.86
CA VAL A 17 17.44 6.90 -13.57
C VAL A 17 16.17 7.42 -12.90
N ALA A 18 16.07 7.32 -11.57
CA ALA A 18 14.94 7.85 -10.81
C ALA A 18 14.78 9.35 -11.00
N THR A 19 15.89 10.11 -10.98
CA THR A 19 15.88 11.56 -11.24
C THR A 19 15.43 11.86 -12.67
N ALA A 20 15.92 11.14 -13.67
CA ALA A 20 15.50 11.32 -15.06
C ALA A 20 13.99 11.07 -15.24
N VAL A 21 13.47 10.00 -14.63
CA VAL A 21 12.02 9.69 -14.66
C VAL A 21 11.22 10.74 -13.89
N ALA A 22 11.73 11.24 -12.75
CA ALA A 22 11.13 12.34 -11.99
C ALA A 22 11.03 13.62 -12.82
N VAL A 23 12.11 14.00 -13.50
CA VAL A 23 12.15 15.17 -14.39
C VAL A 23 11.18 14.99 -15.56
N HIS A 24 11.14 13.81 -16.20
CA HIS A 24 10.17 13.54 -17.24
C HIS A 24 8.72 13.65 -16.73
N ALA A 25 8.41 13.07 -15.56
CA ALA A 25 7.07 13.12 -14.98
C ALA A 25 6.66 14.53 -14.55
N VAL A 26 7.51 15.23 -13.78
CA VAL A 26 7.17 16.51 -13.15
C VAL A 26 7.36 17.68 -14.10
N VAL A 27 8.48 17.76 -14.82
CA VAL A 27 8.80 18.92 -15.68
C VAL A 27 8.12 18.80 -17.03
N LEU A 28 8.29 17.65 -17.72
CA LEU A 28 7.79 17.48 -19.08
C LEU A 28 6.30 17.12 -19.12
N ARG A 29 5.85 16.26 -18.20
CA ARG A 29 4.45 15.79 -18.14
C ARG A 29 3.58 16.54 -17.14
N ARG A 30 4.17 17.37 -16.27
CA ARG A 30 3.47 18.14 -15.22
C ARG A 30 2.62 17.26 -14.30
N ALA A 31 3.08 16.04 -14.05
CA ALA A 31 2.39 15.09 -13.19
C ALA A 31 2.38 15.58 -11.74
N SER A 32 1.24 15.43 -11.06
CA SER A 32 1.14 15.62 -9.61
C SER A 32 1.71 14.41 -8.87
N VAL A 33 2.20 14.60 -7.63
CA VAL A 33 2.66 13.45 -6.81
C VAL A 33 1.53 12.52 -6.39
N PHE A 34 0.27 12.96 -6.44
CA PHE A 34 -0.88 12.08 -6.24
C PHE A 34 -1.23 11.24 -7.46
N GLU A 35 -0.53 11.43 -8.57
CA GLU A 35 -0.62 10.50 -9.70
C GLU A 35 0.16 9.22 -9.41
N PRO A 36 -0.29 8.07 -9.95
CA PRO A 36 0.38 6.79 -9.73
C PRO A 36 1.85 6.79 -10.10
N ILE A 37 2.28 7.56 -11.11
CA ILE A 37 3.70 7.68 -11.48
C ILE A 37 4.53 8.32 -10.36
N GLY A 38 4.02 9.34 -9.68
CA GLY A 38 4.69 9.99 -8.56
C GLY A 38 4.75 9.08 -7.34
N GLN A 39 3.62 8.43 -7.01
CA GLN A 39 3.55 7.46 -5.92
C GLN A 39 4.47 6.25 -6.18
N TYR A 40 4.49 5.70 -7.41
CA TYR A 40 5.39 4.61 -7.80
C TYR A 40 6.85 5.00 -7.66
N LEU A 41 7.24 6.17 -8.18
CA LEU A 41 8.61 6.67 -8.07
C LEU A 41 9.04 6.83 -6.60
N ILE A 42 8.21 7.46 -5.77
CA ILE A 42 8.51 7.68 -4.35
C ILE A 42 8.64 6.34 -3.63
N PHE A 43 7.61 5.50 -3.67
CA PHE A 43 7.62 4.26 -2.88
C PHE A 43 8.61 3.23 -3.40
N LEU A 44 8.78 3.08 -4.72
CA LEU A 44 9.81 2.18 -5.25
C LEU A 44 11.20 2.60 -4.75
N THR A 45 11.49 3.90 -4.75
CA THR A 45 12.76 4.46 -4.25
C THR A 45 12.92 4.23 -2.75
N THR A 46 11.87 4.53 -1.97
CA THR A 46 11.89 4.33 -0.52
C THR A 46 12.03 2.86 -0.13
N PHE A 47 11.48 1.92 -0.89
CA PHE A 47 11.67 0.49 -0.61
C PHE A 47 13.00 -0.06 -1.13
N THR A 48 13.51 0.45 -2.26
CA THR A 48 14.70 -0.12 -2.92
C THR A 48 16.00 0.36 -2.29
N LEU A 49 16.15 1.67 -2.06
CA LEU A 49 17.45 2.26 -1.71
C LEU A 49 17.95 2.03 -0.28
N PRO A 50 17.12 1.91 0.76
CA PRO A 50 17.66 1.92 2.12
C PRO A 50 18.57 0.73 2.45
N LEU A 51 18.22 -0.49 2.01
CA LEU A 51 19.05 -1.68 2.25
C LEU A 51 20.42 -1.60 1.53
N PRO A 52 20.50 -1.31 0.22
CA PRO A 52 21.76 -1.05 -0.48
C PRO A 52 22.61 0.05 0.13
N ILE A 53 22.00 1.21 0.44
CA ILE A 53 22.72 2.34 1.03
C ILE A 53 23.31 1.91 2.37
N ARG A 54 22.51 1.26 3.23
CA ARG A 54 23.02 0.71 4.50
C ARG A 54 24.21 -0.22 4.27
N ALA A 55 24.10 -1.17 3.36
CA ALA A 55 25.16 -2.14 3.06
C ALA A 55 26.46 -1.49 2.54
N CYS A 56 26.42 -0.27 2.01
CA CYS A 56 27.61 0.51 1.69
C CYS A 56 28.34 1.08 2.91
N PHE A 57 27.63 1.31 4.03
CA PHE A 57 28.16 1.94 5.24
C PHE A 57 28.38 0.97 6.40
N THR A 58 27.50 -0.02 6.57
CA THR A 58 27.58 -1.01 7.66
C THR A 58 26.98 -2.35 7.21
N LEU A 59 27.58 -3.43 7.69
CA LEU A 59 27.10 -4.80 7.51
C LEU A 59 26.47 -5.36 8.80
N ASP A 60 26.34 -4.55 9.84
CA ASP A 60 25.81 -4.98 11.13
C ASP A 60 24.33 -5.32 11.01
N ILE A 61 23.97 -6.46 11.57
CA ILE A 61 22.58 -6.94 11.62
C ILE A 61 21.90 -6.31 12.82
N ALA A 62 20.95 -5.42 12.57
CA ALA A 62 20.17 -4.73 13.59
C ALA A 62 18.70 -4.55 13.15
N GLY A 63 17.77 -4.53 14.11
CA GLY A 63 16.34 -4.39 13.85
C GLY A 63 15.81 -5.46 12.88
N ASN A 64 15.13 -5.03 11.82
CA ASN A 64 14.52 -5.92 10.83
C ASN A 64 15.45 -6.28 9.66
N VAL A 65 16.72 -5.89 9.70
CA VAL A 65 17.70 -6.25 8.66
C VAL A 65 17.83 -7.77 8.59
N THR A 66 17.96 -8.32 7.38
CA THR A 66 18.11 -9.76 7.17
C THR A 66 19.40 -10.31 7.77
N PRO A 67 19.37 -11.42 8.54
CA PRO A 67 20.58 -12.13 8.96
C PRO A 67 21.36 -12.68 7.76
N HIS A 68 20.75 -12.75 6.58
CA HIS A 68 21.37 -13.22 5.35
C HIS A 68 22.10 -12.10 4.57
N LEU A 69 22.23 -10.89 5.13
CA LEU A 69 22.76 -9.71 4.41
C LEU A 69 24.11 -9.99 3.74
N LEU A 70 25.05 -10.58 4.48
CA LEU A 70 26.38 -10.91 3.96
C LEU A 70 26.31 -11.86 2.76
N THR A 71 25.38 -12.83 2.78
CA THR A 71 25.20 -13.77 1.67
C THR A 71 24.47 -13.15 0.47
N LEU A 72 23.74 -12.06 0.69
CA LEU A 72 23.01 -11.31 -0.33
C LEU A 72 23.85 -10.20 -0.97
N LEU A 73 24.91 -9.75 -0.30
CA LEU A 73 25.77 -8.65 -0.74
C LEU A 73 26.20 -8.74 -2.22
N PRO A 74 26.64 -9.92 -2.74
CA PRO A 74 27.03 -10.05 -4.16
C PRO A 74 25.90 -9.83 -5.16
N TYR A 75 24.64 -9.98 -4.73
CA TYR A 75 23.45 -9.92 -5.59
C TYR A 75 22.70 -8.57 -5.49
N LEU A 76 23.05 -7.74 -4.50
CA LEU A 76 22.46 -6.41 -4.34
C LEU A 76 22.68 -5.50 -5.56
N PRO A 77 23.88 -5.38 -6.17
CA PRO A 77 24.08 -4.49 -7.31
C PRO A 77 23.15 -4.80 -8.49
N ALA A 78 23.06 -6.07 -8.88
CA ALA A 78 22.18 -6.51 -9.96
C ALA A 78 20.70 -6.24 -9.64
N SER A 79 20.29 -6.47 -8.39
CA SER A 79 18.91 -6.21 -7.93
C SER A 79 18.55 -4.73 -8.00
N VAL A 80 19.46 -3.84 -7.60
CA VAL A 80 19.28 -2.38 -7.67
C VAL A 80 19.18 -1.93 -9.14
N LEU A 81 20.02 -2.46 -10.03
CA LEU A 81 19.97 -2.14 -11.46
C LEU A 81 18.65 -2.62 -12.11
N LEU A 82 18.15 -3.79 -11.72
CA LEU A 82 16.86 -4.30 -12.20
C LEU A 82 15.69 -3.45 -11.71
N ALA A 83 15.72 -2.98 -10.45
CA ALA A 83 14.74 -2.02 -9.95
C ALA A 83 14.85 -0.65 -10.64
N ALA A 84 16.07 -0.20 -10.96
CA ALA A 84 16.28 1.03 -11.74
C ALA A 84 15.65 0.89 -13.14
N LEU A 85 15.81 -0.26 -13.80
CA LEU A 85 15.21 -0.55 -15.10
C LEU A 85 13.68 -0.53 -15.08
N SER A 86 13.04 -0.89 -13.97
CA SER A 86 11.57 -0.91 -13.90
C SER A 86 10.95 0.50 -13.97
N LEU A 87 11.68 1.55 -13.54
CA LEU A 87 11.23 2.93 -13.57
C LEU A 87 10.93 3.48 -14.98
N PRO A 88 11.87 3.47 -15.95
CA PRO A 88 11.60 3.94 -17.31
C PRO A 88 10.58 3.05 -18.02
N VAL A 89 10.58 1.73 -17.77
CA VAL A 89 9.61 0.80 -18.34
C VAL A 89 8.19 1.11 -17.86
N PHE A 90 8.01 1.32 -16.55
CA PHE A 90 6.75 1.76 -15.97
C PHE A 90 6.31 3.11 -16.55
N SER A 91 7.22 4.09 -16.61
CA SER A 91 6.94 5.44 -17.13
C SER A 91 6.48 5.39 -18.60
N PHE A 92 7.17 4.61 -19.43
CA PHE A 92 6.81 4.37 -20.82
C PHE A 92 5.40 3.80 -20.95
N ALA A 93 5.07 2.75 -20.18
CA ALA A 93 3.74 2.15 -20.23
C ALA A 93 2.63 3.03 -19.66
N TYR A 94 2.92 3.81 -18.63
CA TYR A 94 1.99 4.75 -17.99
C TYR A 94 1.56 5.87 -18.93
N TYR A 95 2.48 6.42 -19.73
CA TYR A 95 2.17 7.47 -20.71
C TYR A 95 1.78 6.93 -22.10
N GLY A 96 1.82 5.61 -22.30
CA GLY A 96 1.48 4.95 -23.57
C GLY A 96 0.05 5.23 -24.03
N SER A 97 -0.17 5.31 -25.35
CA SER A 97 -1.48 5.64 -25.93
C SER A 97 -2.56 4.58 -25.65
N TRP A 98 -2.16 3.34 -25.39
CA TRP A 98 -3.04 2.24 -24.99
C TRP A 98 -3.76 2.47 -23.66
N THR A 99 -3.21 3.30 -22.76
CA THR A 99 -3.84 3.59 -21.46
C THR A 99 -5.15 4.34 -21.66
N LYS A 100 -5.13 5.34 -22.56
CA LYS A 100 -6.32 6.09 -22.99
C LYS A 100 -7.34 5.19 -23.65
N ARG A 101 -6.92 4.22 -24.48
CA ARG A 101 -7.82 3.25 -25.13
C ARG A 101 -8.49 2.36 -24.08
N THR A 102 -7.71 1.84 -23.14
CA THR A 102 -8.19 0.95 -22.07
C THR A 102 -9.15 1.67 -21.14
N ALA A 103 -8.81 2.91 -20.74
CA ALA A 103 -9.66 3.73 -19.91
C ALA A 103 -11.07 3.89 -20.50
N ARG A 104 -11.21 3.99 -21.84
CA ARG A 104 -12.52 4.09 -22.53
C ARG A 104 -13.45 2.92 -22.27
N PHE A 105 -12.91 1.78 -21.86
CA PHE A 105 -13.69 0.59 -21.52
C PHE A 105 -14.18 0.58 -20.07
N LEU A 106 -13.57 1.38 -19.19
CA LEU A 106 -14.03 1.53 -17.82
C LEU A 106 -15.31 2.38 -17.79
N PRO A 107 -16.38 1.92 -17.09
CA PRO A 107 -17.63 2.64 -17.03
C PRO A 107 -17.46 3.94 -16.23
N LEU A 108 -18.27 4.95 -16.56
CA LEU A 108 -18.41 6.15 -15.75
C LEU A 108 -19.72 6.06 -14.95
N PRO A 109 -19.76 6.55 -13.71
CA PRO A 109 -20.99 6.55 -12.93
C PRO A 109 -21.98 7.52 -13.58
N MET A 110 -23.25 7.14 -13.59
CA MET A 110 -24.31 8.10 -13.90
C MET A 110 -24.73 8.81 -12.62
N PRO A 111 -24.95 10.14 -12.68
CA PRO A 111 -25.37 10.90 -11.51
C PRO A 111 -26.69 10.35 -10.99
N SER A 112 -26.67 9.87 -9.75
CA SER A 112 -27.90 9.51 -9.03
C SER A 112 -28.67 10.79 -8.69
N ARG A 113 -29.99 10.77 -8.90
CA ARG A 113 -30.89 11.84 -8.43
C ARG A 113 -31.02 11.85 -6.90
N ARG A 114 -30.72 10.73 -6.23
CA ARG A 114 -30.83 10.59 -4.78
C ARG A 114 -29.44 10.65 -4.15
N ASP A 115 -29.30 11.42 -3.08
CA ASP A 115 -28.07 11.49 -2.29
C ASP A 115 -28.23 10.66 -1.02
N HIS A 116 -28.01 9.35 -1.13
CA HIS A 116 -28.03 8.44 0.01
C HIS A 116 -26.64 8.19 0.62
N ALA A 117 -25.71 9.16 0.54
CA ALA A 117 -24.35 8.98 1.10
C ALA A 117 -24.37 8.60 2.59
N ARG A 118 -25.20 9.28 3.38
CA ARG A 118 -25.29 9.03 4.82
C ARG A 118 -25.84 7.63 5.10
N LEU A 119 -26.80 7.18 4.31
CA LEU A 119 -27.30 5.81 4.43
C LEU A 119 -26.20 4.80 4.13
N ALA A 120 -25.41 5.01 3.07
CA ALA A 120 -24.25 4.17 2.76
C ALA A 120 -23.22 4.15 3.91
N PHE A 121 -22.92 5.32 4.49
CA PHE A 121 -22.06 5.42 5.68
C PHE A 121 -22.62 4.62 6.85
N PHE A 122 -23.88 4.82 7.24
CA PHE A 122 -24.45 4.13 8.40
C PHE A 122 -24.51 2.61 8.19
N VAL A 123 -24.96 2.15 7.03
CA VAL A 123 -25.03 0.71 6.71
C VAL A 123 -23.64 0.07 6.78
N LEU A 124 -22.64 0.66 6.11
CA LEU A 124 -21.28 0.12 6.10
C LEU A 124 -20.61 0.22 7.48
N ALA A 125 -20.80 1.33 8.20
CA ALA A 125 -20.24 1.51 9.54
C ALA A 125 -20.84 0.52 10.54
N THR A 126 -22.15 0.31 10.54
CA THR A 126 -22.80 -0.69 11.39
C THR A 126 -22.32 -2.10 11.07
N PHE A 127 -22.25 -2.47 9.78
CA PHE A 127 -21.75 -3.78 9.38
C PHE A 127 -20.28 -3.97 9.75
N SER A 128 -19.46 -2.95 9.54
CA SER A 128 -18.06 -2.90 9.96
C SER A 128 -17.89 -3.10 11.46
N LEU A 129 -18.66 -2.37 12.28
CA LEU A 129 -18.62 -2.50 13.74
C LEU A 129 -19.06 -3.89 14.20
N PHE A 130 -20.03 -4.51 13.52
CA PHE A 130 -20.40 -5.90 13.75
C PHE A 130 -19.24 -6.86 13.46
N LEU A 131 -18.52 -6.71 12.34
CA LEU A 131 -17.35 -7.54 12.03
C LEU A 131 -16.23 -7.36 13.05
N ILE A 132 -15.96 -6.12 13.47
CA ILE A 132 -14.97 -5.81 14.51
C ILE A 132 -15.39 -6.44 15.85
N TYR A 133 -16.66 -6.31 16.24
CA TYR A 133 -17.17 -6.93 17.46
C TYR A 133 -16.91 -8.45 17.44
N ARG A 134 -17.27 -9.14 16.36
CA ARG A 134 -17.06 -10.59 16.20
C ARG A 134 -15.57 -10.98 16.17
N LEU A 135 -14.70 -10.15 15.60
CA LEU A 135 -13.25 -10.36 15.66
C LEU A 135 -12.75 -10.31 17.11
N THR A 136 -13.21 -9.31 17.87
CA THR A 136 -12.71 -9.00 19.22
C THR A 136 -13.28 -9.90 20.32
N GLU A 137 -14.36 -10.64 20.03
CA GLU A 137 -15.02 -11.56 20.97
C GLU A 137 -14.04 -12.57 21.57
N ALA A 138 -13.16 -13.14 20.74
CA ALA A 138 -12.15 -14.11 21.20
C ALA A 138 -11.07 -13.52 22.11
N SER A 139 -10.89 -12.21 22.11
CA SER A 139 -9.97 -11.51 23.01
C SER A 139 -10.68 -10.98 24.27
N GLY A 140 -11.97 -11.27 24.46
CA GLY A 140 -12.77 -10.72 25.55
C GLY A 140 -13.26 -9.29 25.30
N GLY A 141 -13.31 -8.85 24.04
CA GLY A 141 -13.85 -7.55 23.62
C GLY A 141 -12.83 -6.59 23.02
N LEU A 142 -13.31 -5.44 22.54
CA LEU A 142 -12.52 -4.47 21.78
C LEU A 142 -11.35 -3.90 22.60
N GLN A 143 -11.56 -3.58 23.87
CA GLN A 143 -10.51 -3.03 24.73
C GLN A 143 -9.31 -3.99 24.84
N ASN A 144 -9.57 -5.26 25.17
CA ASN A 144 -8.52 -6.28 25.27
C ASN A 144 -7.83 -6.49 23.93
N PHE A 145 -8.57 -6.54 22.82
CA PHE A 145 -7.98 -6.64 21.49
C PHE A 145 -7.05 -5.47 21.16
N LEU A 146 -7.42 -4.24 21.55
CA LEU A 146 -6.57 -3.05 21.37
C LEU A 146 -5.31 -3.14 22.24
N LEU A 147 -5.43 -3.63 23.48
CA LEU A 147 -4.31 -3.80 24.41
C LEU A 147 -3.30 -4.87 23.97
N LEU A 148 -3.68 -5.81 23.09
CA LEU A 148 -2.76 -6.81 22.52
C LEU A 148 -1.61 -6.19 21.71
N GLY A 149 -1.74 -4.94 21.28
CA GLY A 149 -0.66 -4.29 20.54
C GLY A 149 -0.34 -5.06 19.24
N TYR A 150 0.94 -5.40 19.02
CA TYR A 150 1.39 -6.12 17.81
C TYR A 150 0.77 -7.52 17.70
N ARG A 151 0.44 -8.15 18.83
CA ARG A 151 -0.21 -9.47 18.86
C ARG A 151 -1.65 -9.45 18.36
N SER A 152 -2.25 -8.27 18.15
CA SER A 152 -3.53 -8.17 17.45
C SER A 152 -3.49 -8.83 16.06
N SER A 153 -2.32 -8.82 15.40
CA SER A 153 -2.11 -9.52 14.13
C SER A 153 -2.29 -11.05 14.26
N GLU A 154 -1.89 -11.65 15.38
CA GLU A 154 -2.07 -13.08 15.67
C GLU A 154 -3.54 -13.45 15.79
N GLN A 155 -4.32 -12.59 16.45
CA GLN A 155 -5.77 -12.75 16.56
C GLN A 155 -6.49 -12.55 15.23
N THR A 156 -5.91 -11.80 14.29
CA THR A 156 -6.46 -11.64 12.93
C THR A 156 -6.11 -12.79 12.00
N PHE A 157 -5.12 -13.62 12.35
CA PHE A 157 -4.72 -14.75 11.52
C PHE A 157 -5.87 -15.74 11.34
N GLY A 158 -6.10 -16.19 10.11
CA GLY A 158 -7.27 -17.01 9.74
C GLY A 158 -8.62 -16.26 9.78
N ARG A 159 -8.70 -15.11 10.46
CA ARG A 159 -9.91 -14.27 10.63
C ARG A 159 -9.87 -12.98 9.83
N GLY A 160 -9.09 -12.95 8.74
CA GLY A 160 -8.98 -11.78 7.87
C GLY A 160 -10.33 -11.26 7.36
N TYR A 161 -11.31 -12.16 7.15
CA TYR A 161 -12.67 -11.80 6.74
C TYR A 161 -13.48 -11.02 7.81
N LEU A 162 -13.06 -11.06 9.08
CA LEU A 162 -13.59 -10.20 10.14
C LEU A 162 -12.73 -8.93 10.27
N ALA A 163 -11.42 -9.06 10.12
CA ALA A 163 -10.47 -7.95 10.20
C ALA A 163 -10.69 -6.87 9.14
N VAL A 164 -11.31 -7.20 7.99
CA VAL A 164 -11.74 -6.21 6.98
C VAL A 164 -12.77 -5.21 7.52
N GLY A 165 -13.45 -5.49 8.64
CA GLY A 165 -14.28 -4.50 9.31
C GLY A 165 -13.51 -3.20 9.57
N ILE A 166 -12.28 -3.27 10.07
CA ILE A 166 -11.49 -2.07 10.37
C ILE A 166 -11.30 -1.15 9.14
N PRO A 167 -10.72 -1.60 8.01
CA PRO A 167 -10.61 -0.76 6.83
C PRO A 167 -11.97 -0.38 6.22
N TRP A 168 -13.03 -1.19 6.37
CA TRP A 168 -14.37 -0.84 5.90
C TRP A 168 -14.97 0.33 6.66
N LEU A 169 -14.66 0.50 7.95
CA LEU A 169 -15.07 1.67 8.71
C LEU A 169 -14.48 2.96 8.12
N PHE A 170 -13.22 2.91 7.71
CA PHE A 170 -12.59 4.01 7.00
C PHE A 170 -13.27 4.27 5.64
N VAL A 171 -13.53 3.24 4.84
CA VAL A 171 -14.23 3.40 3.55
C VAL A 171 -15.64 3.96 3.74
N ALA A 172 -16.36 3.55 4.78
CA ALA A 172 -17.64 4.12 5.15
C ALA A 172 -17.52 5.64 5.37
N SER A 173 -16.50 6.09 6.12
CA SER A 173 -16.26 7.52 6.35
C SER A 173 -16.04 8.32 5.05
N LEU A 174 -15.48 7.71 4.00
CA LEU A 174 -15.29 8.38 2.71
C LEU A 174 -16.60 8.74 2.01
N PHE A 175 -17.72 8.09 2.32
CA PHE A 175 -19.03 8.52 1.81
C PHE A 175 -19.48 9.87 2.39
N LEU A 176 -19.06 10.20 3.62
CA LEU A 176 -19.29 11.53 4.19
C LEU A 176 -18.41 12.57 3.50
N LEU A 177 -17.14 12.25 3.23
CA LEU A 177 -16.23 13.10 2.47
C LEU A 177 -16.69 13.29 1.00
N TRP A 178 -17.21 12.22 0.39
CA TRP A 178 -17.84 12.23 -0.93
C TRP A 178 -19.02 13.19 -0.98
N ARG A 179 -19.91 13.12 0.00
CA ARG A 179 -21.05 14.05 0.09
C ARG A 179 -20.59 15.48 0.36
N PHE A 180 -19.60 15.68 1.24
CA PHE A 180 -19.00 16.99 1.48
C PHE A 180 -18.43 17.61 0.19
N ALA A 181 -17.75 16.82 -0.65
CA ALA A 181 -17.24 17.29 -1.93
C ALA A 181 -18.35 17.85 -2.84
N ARG A 182 -19.55 17.22 -2.81
CA ARG A 182 -20.71 17.61 -3.62
C ARG A 182 -21.51 18.79 -3.03
N LEU A 183 -21.83 18.72 -1.74
CA LEU A 183 -22.78 19.63 -1.09
C LEU A 183 -22.12 20.66 -0.16
N ARG A 184 -20.84 20.51 0.15
CA ARG A 184 -20.09 21.37 1.10
C ARG A 184 -20.73 21.47 2.50
N SER A 185 -21.44 20.42 2.93
CA SER A 185 -22.07 20.37 4.25
C SER A 185 -21.03 20.26 5.38
N ARG A 186 -21.00 21.24 6.29
CA ARG A 186 -20.09 21.24 7.46
C ARG A 186 -20.34 20.04 8.39
N VAL A 187 -21.59 19.58 8.48
CA VAL A 187 -21.95 18.41 9.29
C VAL A 187 -21.28 17.16 8.74
N ASP A 188 -21.28 16.96 7.43
CA ASP A 188 -20.64 15.79 6.82
C ASP A 188 -19.11 15.84 6.99
N ALA A 189 -18.51 17.04 6.93
CA ALA A 189 -17.08 17.22 7.23
C ALA A 189 -16.73 16.91 8.70
N LEU A 190 -17.57 17.36 9.64
CA LEU A 190 -17.39 17.07 11.06
C LEU A 190 -17.53 15.57 11.34
N LEU A 191 -18.59 14.93 10.84
CA LEU A 191 -18.81 13.48 10.98
C LEU A 191 -17.67 12.67 10.35
N PHE A 192 -17.21 13.07 9.16
CA PHE A 192 -16.03 12.46 8.54
C PHE A 192 -14.80 12.57 9.43
N THR A 193 -14.51 13.77 9.95
CA THR A 193 -13.33 14.01 10.79
C THR A 193 -13.37 13.18 12.07
N MET A 194 -14.53 13.08 12.73
CA MET A 194 -14.69 12.24 13.92
C MET A 194 -14.51 10.76 13.61
N ALA A 195 -15.12 10.25 12.53
CA ALA A 195 -14.96 8.86 12.11
C ALA A 195 -13.51 8.54 11.71
N LEU A 196 -12.85 9.45 10.99
CA LEU A 196 -11.45 9.35 10.61
C LEU A 196 -10.54 9.30 11.84
N LEU A 197 -10.75 10.20 12.81
CA LEU A 197 -9.97 10.23 14.05
C LEU A 197 -10.11 8.91 14.83
N GLY A 198 -11.33 8.38 14.94
CA GLY A 198 -11.56 7.07 15.56
C GLY A 198 -10.80 5.93 14.86
N ASN A 199 -10.78 5.91 13.52
CA ASN A 199 -10.00 4.94 12.75
C ASN A 199 -8.49 5.11 12.94
N VAL A 200 -8.00 6.35 12.92
CA VAL A 200 -6.58 6.65 13.15
C VAL A 200 -6.15 6.20 14.53
N VAL A 201 -6.93 6.50 15.57
CA VAL A 201 -6.64 6.05 16.95
C VAL A 201 -6.63 4.53 17.04
N MET A 202 -7.62 3.84 16.42
CA MET A 202 -7.65 2.38 16.40
C MET A 202 -6.40 1.80 15.72
N HIS A 203 -5.97 2.35 14.59
CA HIS A 203 -4.77 1.90 13.88
C HIS A 203 -3.47 2.30 14.55
N LEU A 204 -3.46 3.39 15.30
CA LEU A 204 -2.33 3.81 16.13
C LEU A 204 -2.13 2.82 17.28
N ILE A 205 -3.19 2.46 17.99
CA ILE A 205 -3.15 1.50 19.11
C ILE A 205 -2.82 0.10 18.61
N THR A 206 -3.45 -0.35 17.51
CA THR A 206 -3.10 -1.61 16.83
C THR A 206 -1.80 -1.51 16.00
N GLY A 207 -1.14 -0.35 16.00
CA GLY A 207 0.13 -0.02 15.35
C GLY A 207 0.26 -0.57 13.94
N ASN A 208 -0.85 -0.50 13.21
CA ASN A 208 -0.92 -0.86 11.80
C ASN A 208 -0.44 0.34 10.98
N ARG A 209 0.87 0.55 10.95
CA ARG A 209 1.54 1.68 10.26
C ARG A 209 1.15 1.77 8.80
N GLY A 210 1.06 0.62 8.13
CA GLY A 210 0.58 0.55 6.75
C GLY A 210 -0.83 1.11 6.61
N MET A 211 -1.77 0.77 7.50
CA MET A 211 -3.14 1.31 7.40
C MET A 211 -3.19 2.81 7.65
N LEU A 212 -2.38 3.34 8.58
CA LEU A 212 -2.26 4.78 8.80
C LEU A 212 -1.79 5.50 7.54
N MET A 213 -0.73 5.00 6.90
CA MET A 213 -0.23 5.57 5.65
C MET A 213 -1.28 5.47 4.54
N TYR A 214 -2.00 4.35 4.45
CA TYR A 214 -3.11 4.18 3.51
C TYR A 214 -4.22 5.22 3.71
N ILE A 215 -4.71 5.37 4.95
CA ILE A 215 -5.75 6.34 5.31
C ILE A 215 -5.34 7.76 4.91
N VAL A 216 -4.10 8.13 5.22
CA VAL A 216 -3.56 9.45 4.92
C VAL A 216 -3.48 9.66 3.41
N LEU A 217 -2.89 8.73 2.66
CA LEU A 217 -2.77 8.84 1.20
C LEU A 217 -4.14 8.92 0.52
N VAL A 218 -5.07 8.03 0.86
CA VAL A 218 -6.42 8.04 0.29
C VAL A 218 -7.12 9.37 0.56
N THR A 219 -7.05 9.87 1.80
CA THR A 219 -7.68 11.14 2.17
C THR A 219 -7.05 12.31 1.41
N LEU A 220 -5.72 12.37 1.30
CA LEU A 220 -5.03 13.41 0.55
C LEU A 220 -5.34 13.38 -0.95
N ILE A 221 -5.31 12.20 -1.56
CA ILE A 221 -5.62 12.01 -2.99
C ILE A 221 -7.07 12.41 -3.25
N PHE A 222 -8.01 11.99 -2.39
CA PHE A 222 -9.40 12.37 -2.49
C PHE A 222 -9.60 13.88 -2.36
N VAL A 223 -9.00 14.50 -1.34
CA VAL A 223 -9.10 15.95 -1.14
C VAL A 223 -8.52 16.70 -2.33
N HIS A 224 -7.35 16.30 -2.82
CA HIS A 224 -6.66 16.94 -3.95
C HIS A 224 -7.52 16.92 -5.24
N HIS A 225 -8.12 15.78 -5.57
CA HIS A 225 -8.87 15.63 -6.83
C HIS A 225 -10.37 15.93 -6.72
N GLY A 226 -10.98 15.70 -5.55
CA GLY A 226 -12.44 15.78 -5.37
C GLY A 226 -12.90 17.03 -4.61
N VAL A 227 -12.05 17.67 -3.80
CA VAL A 227 -12.44 18.77 -2.92
C VAL A 227 -11.75 20.08 -3.31
N ARG A 228 -10.42 20.10 -3.24
CA ARG A 228 -9.57 21.25 -3.59
C ARG A 228 -8.15 20.80 -3.90
N PRO A 229 -7.49 21.33 -4.93
CA PRO A 229 -6.11 21.00 -5.21
C PRO A 229 -5.20 21.45 -4.06
N LEU A 230 -4.43 20.50 -3.53
CA LEU A 230 -3.38 20.76 -2.54
C LEU A 230 -2.13 21.32 -3.23
N ARG A 231 -1.53 22.37 -2.67
CA ARG A 231 -0.29 22.99 -3.17
C ARG A 231 0.93 22.16 -2.76
N TRP A 232 1.98 22.22 -3.57
CA TRP A 232 3.24 21.50 -3.32
C TRP A 232 3.86 21.82 -1.94
N SER A 233 3.76 23.08 -1.50
CA SER A 233 4.28 23.54 -0.21
C SER A 233 3.66 22.83 0.99
N PHE A 234 2.49 22.20 0.85
CA PHE A 234 1.88 21.43 1.93
C PHE A 234 2.57 20.07 2.14
N PHE A 235 3.18 19.49 1.10
CA PHE A 235 3.64 18.10 1.16
C PHE A 235 4.94 17.91 1.91
N VAL A 236 5.86 18.86 1.85
CA VAL A 236 7.13 18.78 2.58
C VAL A 236 6.90 18.72 4.09
N PRO A 237 6.24 19.70 4.73
CA PRO A 237 6.01 19.64 6.18
C PRO A 237 5.09 18.48 6.57
N PHE A 238 4.10 18.14 5.74
CA PHE A 238 3.20 17.03 6.01
C PHE A 238 3.90 15.67 5.91
N GLY A 239 4.76 15.47 4.90
CA GLY A 239 5.57 14.27 4.73
C GLY A 239 6.55 14.09 5.88
N VAL A 240 7.20 15.17 6.32
CA VAL A 240 8.04 15.16 7.53
C VAL A 240 7.20 14.79 8.75
N ALA A 241 6.02 15.39 8.95
CA ALA A 241 5.15 15.06 10.09
C ALA A 241 4.70 13.60 10.11
N ILE A 242 4.31 13.03 8.96
CA ILE A 242 4.01 11.60 8.84
C ILE A 242 5.26 10.78 9.19
N PHE A 243 6.40 11.12 8.62
CA PHE A 243 7.65 10.39 8.86
C PHE A 243 8.00 10.36 10.35
N LEU A 244 7.95 11.50 11.02
CA LEU A 244 8.16 11.61 12.47
C LEU A 244 7.14 10.78 13.25
N THR A 245 5.87 10.85 12.85
CA THR A 245 4.80 10.07 13.48
C THR A 245 5.04 8.56 13.32
N LEU A 246 5.45 8.09 12.14
CA LEU A 246 5.71 6.67 11.89
C LEU A 246 6.92 6.16 12.69
N ASN A 247 7.98 6.96 12.84
CA ASN A 247 9.12 6.61 13.70
C ASN A 247 8.71 6.62 15.17
N LEU A 248 7.97 7.64 15.61
CA LEU A 248 7.48 7.74 16.99
C LEU A 248 6.60 6.54 17.34
N VAL A 249 5.68 6.15 16.46
CA VAL A 249 4.85 4.94 16.61
C VAL A 249 5.69 3.68 16.68
N GLY A 250 6.84 3.66 16.00
CA GLY A 250 7.77 2.54 16.09
C GLY A 250 8.49 2.44 17.42
N VAL A 251 8.91 3.58 17.99
CA VAL A 251 9.61 3.64 19.27
C VAL A 251 8.68 3.41 20.44
N ILE A 252 7.50 4.05 20.42
CA ILE A 252 6.52 4.01 21.51
C ILE A 252 5.98 2.60 21.80
N ARG A 253 6.12 1.68 20.84
CA ARG A 253 5.31 0.47 20.85
C ARG A 253 6.08 -0.77 21.29
N GLY A 254 5.80 -1.23 22.50
CA GLY A 254 6.14 -2.57 23.00
C GLY A 254 5.03 -3.60 22.74
N SER A 255 5.31 -4.87 23.03
CA SER A 255 4.30 -5.92 23.15
C SER A 255 3.71 -5.95 24.57
N ASP A 256 2.43 -6.29 24.68
CA ASP A 256 1.71 -6.59 25.94
C ASP A 256 1.51 -5.40 26.90
N TYR A 257 0.38 -4.73 26.75
CA TYR A 257 -0.09 -3.70 27.68
C TYR A 257 -1.18 -4.27 28.60
N GLU A 258 -1.02 -4.09 29.91
CA GLU A 258 -2.01 -4.58 30.88
C GLU A 258 -3.21 -3.63 30.99
N SER A 259 -2.99 -2.34 30.73
CA SER A 259 -4.01 -1.30 30.83
C SER A 259 -3.67 -0.09 29.95
N VAL A 260 -4.61 0.85 29.82
CA VAL A 260 -4.37 2.12 29.11
C VAL A 260 -3.33 2.99 29.83
N ALA A 261 -3.29 2.93 31.16
CA ALA A 261 -2.27 3.62 31.95
C ALA A 261 -0.88 3.00 31.72
N ASP A 262 -0.80 1.67 31.70
CA ASP A 262 0.44 0.94 31.36
C ASP A 262 0.91 1.27 29.93
N PHE A 263 -0.01 1.37 28.97
CA PHE A 263 0.29 1.87 27.63
C PHE A 263 0.94 3.24 27.67
N ALA A 264 0.36 4.23 28.35
CA ALA A 264 0.92 5.58 28.43
C ALA A 264 2.32 5.59 29.09
N THR A 265 2.49 4.85 30.19
CA THR A 265 3.76 4.77 30.93
C THR A 265 4.86 4.11 30.10
N LYS A 266 4.61 2.91 29.56
CA LYS A 266 5.57 2.19 28.70
C LYS A 266 5.90 2.97 27.45
N SER A 267 4.92 3.65 26.84
CA SER A 267 5.12 4.52 25.68
C SER A 267 6.07 5.68 25.97
N THR A 268 5.88 6.35 27.11
CA THR A 268 6.71 7.49 27.54
C THR A 268 8.13 7.02 27.86
N LEU A 269 8.27 5.94 28.62
CA LEU A 269 9.58 5.35 28.94
C LEU A 269 10.31 4.85 27.68
N ALA A 270 9.59 4.26 26.73
CA ALA A 270 10.18 3.80 25.47
C ALA A 270 10.63 4.97 24.59
N ALA A 271 9.87 6.07 24.57
CA ALA A 271 10.30 7.31 23.93
C ALA A 271 11.59 7.84 24.59
N GLU A 272 11.60 8.01 25.91
CA GLU A 272 12.76 8.52 26.66
C GLU A 272 14.02 7.66 26.44
N ARG A 273 13.91 6.34 26.57
CA ARG A 273 15.03 5.41 26.33
C ARG A 273 15.45 5.38 24.87
N GLY A 274 14.48 5.36 23.94
CA GLY A 274 14.76 5.35 22.51
C GLY A 274 15.57 6.57 22.06
N PHE A 275 15.31 7.74 22.66
CA PHE A 275 16.09 8.95 22.39
C PHE A 275 17.46 8.98 23.09
N ALA A 276 17.57 8.40 24.28
CA ALA A 276 18.81 8.42 25.07
C ALA A 276 19.83 7.37 24.62
N ASP A 277 19.40 6.13 24.37
CA ASP A 277 20.30 4.98 24.19
C ASP A 277 20.71 4.75 22.74
N ASN A 278 19.93 5.27 21.77
CA ASN A 278 20.21 5.04 20.36
C ASN A 278 19.76 6.22 19.47
N PRO A 279 20.58 7.28 19.35
CA PRO A 279 20.26 8.42 18.49
C PRO A 279 20.06 8.03 17.01
N GLU A 280 20.62 6.90 16.55
CA GLU A 280 20.37 6.35 15.22
C GLU A 280 18.95 5.78 15.06
N GLY A 281 18.28 5.47 16.17
CA GLY A 281 16.90 5.01 16.23
C GLY A 281 15.88 6.02 15.69
N PHE A 282 16.23 7.31 15.59
CA PHE A 282 15.36 8.32 14.98
C PHE A 282 15.08 8.05 13.49
N PHE A 283 16.04 7.44 12.79
CA PHE A 283 15.91 7.03 11.41
C PHE A 283 15.56 5.54 11.27
N TYR A 284 15.11 4.89 12.35
CA TYR A 284 14.76 3.47 12.41
C TYR A 284 14.00 3.02 11.16
N THR A 285 12.95 3.75 10.77
CA THR A 285 12.09 3.33 9.65
C THR A 285 12.85 3.23 8.32
N LEU A 286 13.88 4.06 8.11
CA LEU A 286 14.74 4.02 6.92
C LEU A 286 15.93 3.08 7.11
N THR A 287 16.52 2.98 8.29
CA THR A 287 17.80 2.27 8.47
C THR A 287 17.64 0.80 8.81
N ILE A 288 16.65 0.44 9.62
CA ILE A 288 16.48 -0.91 10.17
C ILE A 288 15.01 -1.35 10.29
N GLY A 289 14.09 -0.59 9.71
CA GLY A 289 12.64 -0.76 9.84
C GLY A 289 11.94 -1.21 8.56
N GLU A 290 10.67 -0.83 8.44
CA GLU A 290 9.73 -1.29 7.41
C GLU A 290 10.16 -1.05 5.97
N PHE A 291 10.98 -0.03 5.68
CA PHE A 291 11.39 0.26 4.30
C PHE A 291 12.55 -0.61 3.80
N VAL A 292 13.32 -1.20 4.71
CA VAL A 292 14.48 -2.05 4.39
C VAL A 292 14.04 -3.47 3.99
N VAL A 293 12.97 -3.95 4.61
CA VAL A 293 12.55 -5.36 4.57
C VAL A 293 12.09 -5.80 3.18
N PRO A 294 11.23 -5.08 2.44
CA PRO A 294 10.66 -5.64 1.20
C PRO A 294 11.73 -5.96 0.17
N PHE A 295 12.67 -5.03 -0.04
CA PHE A 295 13.65 -5.14 -1.12
C PHE A 295 14.60 -6.33 -0.97
N GLU A 296 14.84 -6.84 0.24
CA GLU A 296 15.73 -7.99 0.47
C GLU A 296 15.30 -9.25 -0.31
N THR A 297 14.00 -9.36 -0.61
CA THR A 297 13.46 -10.54 -1.30
C THR A 297 13.94 -10.60 -2.74
N LEU A 298 14.23 -9.45 -3.37
CA LEU A 298 14.74 -9.41 -4.74
C LEU A 298 16.15 -10.01 -4.90
N PRO A 299 17.20 -9.58 -4.18
CA PRO A 299 18.52 -10.22 -4.25
C PRO A 299 18.47 -11.69 -3.83
N GLN A 300 17.56 -12.07 -2.91
CA GLN A 300 17.36 -13.48 -2.58
C GLN A 300 16.79 -14.27 -3.77
N MET A 301 15.84 -13.70 -4.53
CA MET A 301 15.31 -14.34 -5.74
C MET A 301 16.35 -14.37 -6.88
N VAL A 302 17.16 -13.31 -7.04
CA VAL A 302 18.27 -13.27 -7.99
C VAL A 302 19.28 -14.38 -7.70
N ARG A 303 19.60 -14.60 -6.42
CA ARG A 303 20.52 -15.67 -5.97
C ARG A 303 19.98 -17.08 -6.20
N THR A 304 18.68 -17.30 -6.06
CA THR A 304 18.14 -18.67 -5.90
C THR A 304 17.32 -19.16 -7.08
N THR A 305 16.62 -18.28 -7.81
CA THR A 305 15.73 -18.68 -8.91
C THR A 305 16.53 -19.21 -10.10
N GLY A 306 16.19 -20.40 -10.57
CA GLY A 306 16.91 -21.11 -11.63
C GLY A 306 18.15 -21.87 -11.17
N ILE A 307 18.53 -21.76 -9.89
CA ILE A 307 19.69 -22.45 -9.30
C ILE A 307 19.24 -23.46 -8.24
N SER A 308 18.59 -22.96 -7.17
CA SER A 308 18.12 -23.77 -6.04
C SER A 308 16.61 -23.74 -5.84
N ALA A 309 15.92 -22.79 -6.49
CA ALA A 309 14.48 -22.74 -6.61
C ALA A 309 14.09 -22.73 -8.10
N PRO A 310 13.19 -23.61 -8.56
CA PRO A 310 12.74 -23.55 -9.95
C PRO A 310 11.93 -22.26 -10.19
N PRO A 311 11.98 -21.68 -11.40
CA PRO A 311 11.13 -20.55 -11.75
C PRO A 311 9.65 -20.96 -11.68
N TRP A 312 8.80 -20.08 -11.15
CA TRP A 312 7.38 -20.38 -10.93
C TRP A 312 6.51 -20.17 -12.16
N MET A 313 7.05 -19.59 -13.24
CA MET A 313 6.38 -19.51 -14.55
C MET A 313 4.96 -18.91 -14.52
N GLY A 314 4.70 -17.98 -13.60
CA GLY A 314 3.42 -17.28 -13.46
C GLY A 314 2.45 -17.87 -12.44
N ILE A 315 2.81 -18.97 -11.77
CA ILE A 315 1.94 -19.66 -10.80
C ILE A 315 1.49 -18.73 -9.68
N SER A 316 2.33 -17.82 -9.18
CA SER A 316 1.92 -16.91 -8.10
C SER A 316 0.81 -15.95 -8.55
N TYR A 317 0.89 -15.42 -9.78
CA TYR A 317 -0.13 -14.56 -10.36
C TYR A 317 -1.46 -15.31 -10.57
N LEU A 318 -1.40 -16.57 -11.00
CA LEU A 318 -2.58 -17.41 -11.17
C LEU A 318 -3.24 -17.78 -9.82
N ARG A 319 -2.46 -17.87 -8.74
CA ARG A 319 -2.96 -18.14 -7.39
C ARG A 319 -3.54 -16.91 -6.71
N ALA A 320 -3.16 -15.69 -7.10
CA ALA A 320 -3.62 -14.46 -6.44
C ALA A 320 -5.16 -14.34 -6.29
N PRO A 321 -6.01 -14.71 -7.28
CA PRO A 321 -7.46 -14.68 -7.13
C PRO A 321 -8.00 -15.66 -6.07
N VAL A 322 -7.29 -16.75 -5.76
CA VAL A 322 -7.71 -17.72 -4.73
C VAL A 322 -7.79 -17.06 -3.36
N PHE A 323 -6.95 -16.05 -3.09
CA PHE A 323 -6.98 -15.29 -1.83
C PHE A 323 -8.22 -14.42 -1.65
N LEU A 324 -9.05 -14.24 -2.69
CA LEU A 324 -10.37 -13.62 -2.54
C LEU A 324 -11.33 -14.51 -1.74
N VAL A 325 -11.12 -15.84 -1.76
CA VAL A 325 -11.92 -16.80 -1.01
C VAL A 325 -11.50 -16.76 0.47
N PRO A 326 -12.43 -16.52 1.41
CA PRO A 326 -12.15 -16.56 2.84
C PRO A 326 -11.56 -17.91 3.25
N GLY A 327 -10.58 -17.89 4.17
CA GLY A 327 -9.97 -19.12 4.71
C GLY A 327 -10.96 -20.04 5.42
N ALA A 328 -12.08 -19.50 5.93
CA ALA A 328 -13.17 -20.31 6.50
C ALA A 328 -13.88 -21.19 5.45
N ILE A 329 -13.83 -20.82 4.17
CA ILE A 329 -14.42 -21.59 3.06
C ILE A 329 -13.37 -22.48 2.40
N LEU A 330 -12.15 -21.97 2.25
CA LEU A 330 -11.00 -22.69 1.68
C LEU A 330 -9.84 -22.69 2.67
N PRO A 331 -9.83 -23.61 3.65
CA PRO A 331 -8.79 -23.68 4.68
C PRO A 331 -7.43 -24.07 4.09
N ASP A 332 -7.40 -24.96 3.11
CA ASP A 332 -6.17 -25.47 2.46
C ASP A 332 -5.66 -24.57 1.33
N ARG A 333 -6.00 -23.28 1.36
CA ARG A 333 -5.51 -22.32 0.37
C ARG A 333 -3.98 -22.20 0.44
N PRO A 334 -3.30 -21.96 -0.70
CA PRO A 334 -1.84 -21.83 -0.71
C PRO A 334 -1.39 -20.69 0.21
N LEU A 335 -0.17 -20.83 0.75
CA LEU A 335 0.44 -19.78 1.55
C LEU A 335 0.70 -18.53 0.69
N PRO A 336 0.51 -17.31 1.22
CA PRO A 336 1.02 -16.08 0.62
C PRO A 336 2.52 -16.17 0.35
N LEU A 337 3.05 -15.45 -0.65
CA LEU A 337 4.48 -15.51 -0.97
C LEU A 337 5.37 -15.07 0.18
N ALA A 338 4.93 -14.09 0.96
CA ALA A 338 5.61 -13.66 2.19
C ALA A 338 5.82 -14.83 3.16
N ASN A 339 4.79 -15.66 3.36
CA ASN A 339 4.86 -16.81 4.28
C ASN A 339 5.72 -17.93 3.69
N TRP A 340 5.56 -18.21 2.39
CA TRP A 340 6.41 -19.18 1.68
C TRP A 340 7.88 -18.78 1.76
N TYR A 341 8.20 -17.49 1.60
CA TYR A 341 9.55 -16.97 1.70
C TYR A 341 10.15 -17.18 3.10
N MET A 342 9.39 -16.84 4.14
CA MET A 342 9.81 -17.07 5.52
C MET A 342 10.04 -18.55 5.80
N GLU A 343 9.12 -19.43 5.41
CA GLU A 343 9.27 -20.88 5.58
C GLU A 343 10.52 -21.41 4.85
N ARG A 344 10.71 -20.98 3.60
CA ARG A 344 11.79 -21.47 2.73
C ARG A 344 13.18 -21.03 3.15
N PHE A 345 13.34 -19.79 3.60
CA PHE A 345 14.66 -19.19 3.85
C PHE A 345 15.00 -19.00 5.32
N TYR A 346 14.00 -18.97 6.20
CA TYR A 346 14.19 -18.78 7.64
C TYR A 346 13.89 -20.06 8.45
N GLY A 347 13.45 -21.15 7.81
CA GLY A 347 13.37 -22.48 8.46
C GLY A 347 12.10 -22.75 9.26
N GLY A 348 11.01 -22.01 9.01
CA GLY A 348 9.75 -22.14 9.74
C GLY A 348 9.85 -21.64 11.19
N GLY A 349 8.74 -21.66 11.94
CA GLY A 349 8.73 -21.27 13.36
C GLY A 349 8.68 -19.77 13.65
N TYR A 350 8.94 -18.91 12.67
CA TYR A 350 8.58 -17.49 12.75
C TYR A 350 7.06 -17.40 12.82
N GLY A 351 6.52 -16.75 13.86
CA GLY A 351 5.09 -16.55 13.99
C GLY A 351 4.54 -15.94 12.70
N LEU A 352 3.31 -16.29 12.33
CA LEU A 352 2.66 -15.89 11.07
C LEU A 352 2.51 -14.35 10.89
N ASN A 353 3.01 -13.55 11.82
CA ASN A 353 3.01 -12.09 11.84
C ASN A 353 4.38 -11.43 11.93
N GLU A 354 5.47 -12.19 11.98
CA GLU A 354 6.82 -11.66 11.72
C GLU A 354 7.10 -11.60 10.20
N GLY A 355 6.06 -11.81 9.40
CA GLY A 355 6.10 -11.95 7.95
C GLY A 355 6.74 -10.75 7.28
N ARG A 356 7.92 -11.00 6.69
CA ARG A 356 8.56 -10.07 5.78
C ARG A 356 7.70 -9.93 4.53
N GLN A 357 7.53 -8.69 4.07
CA GLN A 357 6.78 -8.44 2.84
C GLN A 357 7.56 -8.98 1.64
N PHE A 358 6.83 -9.45 0.62
CA PHE A 358 7.43 -10.03 -0.58
C PHE A 358 7.33 -9.07 -1.75
N PHE A 359 8.41 -8.34 -2.04
CA PHE A 359 8.43 -7.23 -2.98
C PHE A 359 7.95 -7.64 -4.39
N PHE A 360 7.11 -6.82 -5.02
CA PHE A 360 6.47 -7.19 -6.29
C PHE A 360 7.46 -7.49 -7.44
N LEU A 361 8.64 -6.86 -7.45
CA LEU A 361 9.69 -7.19 -8.42
C LEU A 361 10.36 -8.54 -8.13
N ALA A 362 10.46 -8.93 -6.86
CA ALA A 362 10.96 -10.23 -6.46
C ALA A 362 10.01 -11.34 -6.93
N GLU A 363 8.70 -11.14 -6.83
CA GLU A 363 7.71 -12.06 -7.41
C GLU A 363 7.86 -12.18 -8.92
N ALA A 364 8.02 -11.05 -9.61
CA ALA A 364 8.21 -11.08 -11.06
C ALA A 364 9.47 -11.85 -11.46
N TYR A 365 10.55 -11.64 -10.70
CA TYR A 365 11.80 -12.39 -10.88
C TYR A 365 11.64 -13.88 -10.60
N LEU A 366 10.96 -14.25 -9.50
CA LEU A 366 10.68 -15.65 -9.16
C LEU A 366 9.93 -16.37 -10.28
N ASN A 367 9.02 -15.68 -10.97
CA ASN A 367 8.22 -16.29 -12.03
C ASN A 367 8.97 -16.38 -13.36
N PHE A 368 9.63 -15.30 -13.79
CA PHE A 368 10.15 -15.19 -15.16
C PHE A 368 11.58 -14.61 -15.25
N GLY A 369 12.32 -14.60 -14.13
CA GLY A 369 13.66 -14.02 -14.05
C GLY A 369 13.69 -12.52 -14.39
N PRO A 370 14.80 -12.01 -14.97
CA PRO A 370 14.92 -10.59 -15.33
C PRO A 370 13.80 -10.08 -16.26
N VAL A 371 13.30 -10.93 -17.15
CA VAL A 371 12.20 -10.59 -18.08
C VAL A 371 10.91 -10.29 -17.31
N GLY A 372 10.67 -11.00 -16.20
CA GLY A 372 9.51 -10.76 -15.34
C GLY A 372 9.42 -9.33 -14.83
N ILE A 373 10.55 -8.74 -14.44
CA ILE A 373 10.61 -7.35 -13.94
C ILE A 373 10.15 -6.36 -15.01
N VAL A 374 10.56 -6.57 -16.27
CA VAL A 374 10.11 -5.74 -17.39
C VAL A 374 8.61 -5.93 -17.62
N LEU A 375 8.12 -7.18 -17.64
CA LEU A 375 6.71 -7.50 -17.87
C LEU A 375 5.80 -6.91 -16.78
N ILE A 376 6.17 -7.05 -15.51
CA ILE A 376 5.36 -6.53 -14.40
C ILE A 376 5.38 -4.99 -14.41
N ALA A 377 6.50 -4.35 -14.71
CA ALA A 377 6.59 -2.90 -14.81
C ALA A 377 5.73 -2.35 -15.96
N LEU A 378 5.73 -3.03 -17.12
CA LEU A 378 4.84 -2.70 -18.25
C LEU A 378 3.37 -2.85 -17.86
N PHE A 379 2.99 -3.97 -17.26
CA PHE A 379 1.62 -4.25 -16.83
C PHE A 379 1.14 -3.20 -15.82
N TRP A 380 1.95 -2.91 -14.80
CA TRP A 380 1.62 -1.91 -13.79
C TRP A 380 1.52 -0.51 -14.38
N GLY A 381 2.50 -0.09 -15.19
CA GLY A 381 2.45 1.22 -15.85
C GLY A 381 1.18 1.37 -16.68
N TRP A 382 0.84 0.34 -17.47
CA TRP A 382 -0.40 0.32 -18.25
C TRP A 382 -1.65 0.41 -17.38
N MET A 383 -1.78 -0.43 -16.36
CA MET A 383 -2.94 -0.51 -15.48
C MET A 383 -3.17 0.82 -14.75
N TRP A 384 -2.13 1.36 -14.11
CA TRP A 384 -2.20 2.61 -13.36
C TRP A 384 -2.39 3.82 -14.28
N GLY A 385 -1.80 3.80 -15.48
CA GLY A 385 -2.05 4.81 -16.50
C GLY A 385 -3.51 4.79 -16.97
N ALA A 386 -4.08 3.61 -17.20
CA ALA A 386 -5.49 3.47 -17.58
C ALA A 386 -6.43 3.96 -16.46
N LEU A 387 -6.11 3.65 -15.19
CA LEU A 387 -6.86 4.13 -14.03
C LEU A 387 -6.82 5.67 -13.93
N HIS A 388 -5.65 6.28 -14.12
CA HIS A 388 -5.50 7.73 -14.12
C HIS A 388 -6.26 8.40 -15.27
N GLN A 389 -6.18 7.84 -16.49
CA GLN A 389 -6.95 8.35 -17.64
C GLN A 389 -8.46 8.19 -17.44
N TRP A 390 -8.90 7.16 -16.72
CA TRP A 390 -10.31 6.99 -16.34
C TRP A 390 -10.77 8.07 -15.36
N MET A 391 -9.99 8.36 -14.31
CA MET A 391 -10.26 9.47 -13.39
C MET A 391 -10.32 10.82 -14.11
N ARG A 392 -9.38 11.10 -15.02
CA ARG A 392 -9.40 12.35 -15.78
C ARG A 392 -10.65 12.50 -16.66
N ARG A 393 -11.18 11.39 -17.19
CA ARG A 393 -12.39 11.37 -18.02
C ARG A 393 -13.68 11.57 -17.22
N SER A 394 -13.66 11.36 -15.91
CA SER A 394 -14.84 11.59 -15.07
C SER A 394 -15.05 13.06 -14.71
N ASN A 395 -14.14 13.95 -15.12
CA ASN A 395 -14.17 15.39 -14.79
C ASN A 395 -14.31 15.65 -13.28
N GLY A 396 -13.65 14.83 -12.45
CA GLY A 396 -13.66 14.99 -11.00
C GLY A 396 -14.94 14.48 -10.32
N ASP A 397 -15.72 13.59 -10.97
CA ASP A 397 -16.85 12.92 -10.32
C ASP A 397 -16.38 12.29 -8.98
N PRO A 398 -16.95 12.70 -7.83
CA PRO A 398 -16.44 12.27 -6.54
C PRO A 398 -16.48 10.76 -6.31
N ALA A 399 -17.38 10.01 -6.96
CA ALA A 399 -17.41 8.55 -6.84
C ALA A 399 -16.22 7.90 -7.55
N VAL A 400 -15.88 8.40 -8.75
CA VAL A 400 -14.66 7.98 -9.46
C VAL A 400 -13.42 8.36 -8.68
N VAL A 401 -13.37 9.58 -8.13
CA VAL A 401 -12.25 10.05 -7.30
C VAL A 401 -12.08 9.17 -6.05
N MET A 402 -13.16 8.73 -5.42
CA MET A 402 -13.10 7.80 -4.28
C MET A 402 -12.45 6.47 -4.64
N VAL A 403 -12.95 5.81 -5.70
CA VAL A 403 -12.40 4.52 -6.15
C VAL A 403 -10.94 4.67 -6.60
N TYR A 404 -10.64 5.75 -7.32
CA TYR A 404 -9.28 6.10 -7.70
C TYR A 404 -8.37 6.30 -6.48
N ALA A 405 -8.82 7.07 -5.48
CA ALA A 405 -8.05 7.35 -4.27
C ALA A 405 -7.77 6.07 -3.47
N LEU A 406 -8.77 5.19 -3.32
CA LEU A 406 -8.61 3.88 -2.68
C LEU A 406 -7.56 3.02 -3.39
N LEU A 407 -7.66 2.90 -4.72
CA LEU A 407 -6.71 2.09 -5.49
C LEU A 407 -5.30 2.67 -5.46
N VAL A 408 -5.15 3.97 -5.75
CA VAL A 408 -3.84 4.63 -5.81
C VAL A 408 -3.21 4.75 -4.42
N GLY A 409 -4.00 5.02 -3.39
CA GLY A 409 -3.54 5.01 -2.00
C GLY A 409 -3.02 3.63 -1.57
N PHE A 410 -3.54 2.54 -2.15
CA PHE A 410 -3.08 1.18 -1.87
C PHE A 410 -1.78 0.80 -2.60
N LEU A 411 -1.34 1.61 -3.58
CA LEU A 411 -0.19 1.31 -4.43
C LEU A 411 1.07 0.98 -3.64
N PHE A 412 1.36 1.70 -2.55
CA PHE A 412 2.57 1.42 -1.76
C PHE A 412 2.56 0.01 -1.18
N ARG A 413 1.40 -0.52 -0.77
CA ARG A 413 1.28 -1.90 -0.27
C ARG A 413 1.46 -2.89 -1.39
N CYS A 414 0.96 -2.59 -2.57
CA CYS A 414 1.23 -3.40 -3.74
C CYS A 414 2.73 -3.43 -4.02
N ILE A 415 3.43 -2.29 -3.97
CA ILE A 415 4.88 -2.26 -4.23
C ILE A 415 5.63 -3.08 -3.19
N ALA A 416 5.30 -2.90 -1.91
CA ALA A 416 6.00 -3.60 -0.84
C ALA A 416 5.67 -5.10 -0.79
N GLY A 417 4.45 -5.48 -1.20
CA GLY A 417 3.96 -6.86 -1.23
C GLY A 417 3.89 -7.48 -2.63
N ASP A 418 3.19 -8.61 -2.70
CA ASP A 418 3.02 -9.41 -3.92
C ASP A 418 1.72 -9.04 -4.68
N PHE A 419 1.47 -9.71 -5.79
CA PHE A 419 0.30 -9.51 -6.62
C PHE A 419 -1.02 -9.85 -5.89
N SER A 420 -0.97 -10.73 -4.89
CA SER A 420 -2.14 -11.01 -4.04
C SER A 420 -2.53 -9.78 -3.21
N SER A 421 -1.58 -8.92 -2.84
CA SER A 421 -1.86 -7.64 -2.19
C SER A 421 -2.70 -6.72 -3.09
N LEU A 422 -2.40 -6.67 -4.39
CA LEU A 422 -3.22 -5.93 -5.35
C LEU A 422 -4.61 -6.55 -5.49
N ILE A 423 -4.70 -7.85 -5.77
CA ILE A 423 -5.98 -8.50 -6.09
C ILE A 423 -6.85 -8.67 -4.84
N ALA A 424 -6.38 -9.41 -3.84
CA ALA A 424 -7.14 -9.70 -2.64
C ALA A 424 -7.13 -8.52 -1.67
N GLY A 425 -5.95 -7.94 -1.40
CA GLY A 425 -5.80 -6.85 -0.44
C GLY A 425 -6.66 -5.63 -0.79
N SER A 426 -6.50 -5.07 -1.99
CA SER A 426 -7.27 -3.88 -2.39
C SER A 426 -8.78 -4.17 -2.54
N THR A 427 -9.13 -5.35 -3.04
CA THR A 427 -10.53 -5.74 -3.24
C THR A 427 -11.26 -5.91 -1.91
N GLN A 428 -10.71 -6.75 -1.02
CA GLN A 428 -11.33 -7.07 0.25
C GLN A 428 -11.30 -5.89 1.22
N GLN A 429 -10.20 -5.15 1.31
CA GLN A 429 -10.08 -4.06 2.29
C GLN A 429 -10.81 -2.79 1.84
N SER A 430 -11.09 -2.61 0.54
CA SER A 430 -11.62 -1.32 0.08
C SER A 430 -12.64 -1.38 -1.05
N LEU A 431 -12.36 -2.07 -2.15
CA LEU A 431 -13.26 -2.00 -3.32
C LEU A 431 -14.64 -2.60 -3.04
N VAL A 432 -14.73 -3.70 -2.31
CA VAL A 432 -16.02 -4.32 -1.98
C VAL A 432 -16.91 -3.34 -1.19
N ALA A 433 -16.37 -2.76 -0.11
CA ALA A 433 -17.10 -1.76 0.67
C ALA A 433 -17.50 -0.54 -0.15
N ALA A 434 -16.58 -0.03 -0.99
CA ALA A 434 -16.85 1.10 -1.86
C ALA A 434 -17.96 0.79 -2.88
N LEU A 435 -17.93 -0.38 -3.52
CA LEU A 435 -18.95 -0.80 -4.49
C LEU A 435 -20.33 -1.00 -3.83
N ILE A 436 -20.37 -1.62 -2.64
CA ILE A 436 -21.60 -1.75 -1.85
C ILE A 436 -22.15 -0.37 -1.52
N GLY A 437 -21.35 0.53 -0.95
CA GLY A 437 -21.82 1.86 -0.60
C GLY A 437 -22.27 2.68 -1.82
N LEU A 438 -21.55 2.58 -2.95
CA LEU A 438 -21.94 3.24 -4.20
C LEU A 438 -23.28 2.69 -4.73
N SER A 439 -23.54 1.39 -4.59
CA SER A 439 -24.84 0.82 -4.95
C SER A 439 -25.98 1.39 -4.08
N ILE A 440 -25.74 1.59 -2.77
CA ILE A 440 -26.71 2.19 -1.84
C ILE A 440 -27.02 3.66 -2.21
N THR A 441 -26.02 4.40 -2.71
CA THR A 441 -26.22 5.77 -3.23
C THR A 441 -27.06 5.83 -4.50
N GLY A 442 -27.37 4.68 -5.12
CA GLY A 442 -28.11 4.59 -6.38
C GLY A 442 -27.27 4.94 -7.61
N ILE A 443 -25.94 4.99 -7.48
CA ILE A 443 -25.06 5.17 -8.62
C ILE A 443 -25.09 3.89 -9.46
N SER A 444 -25.42 4.04 -10.74
CA SER A 444 -25.34 2.96 -11.72
C SER A 444 -24.19 3.19 -12.68
N TRP A 445 -23.47 2.11 -12.99
CA TRP A 445 -22.36 2.10 -13.91
C TRP A 445 -22.88 1.68 -15.29
N ARG A 446 -22.92 2.62 -16.26
CA ARG A 446 -23.23 2.27 -17.65
C ARG A 446 -22.03 2.51 -18.55
N SER A 447 -21.78 1.55 -19.43
CA SER A 447 -20.79 1.71 -20.50
C SER A 447 -21.27 2.79 -21.48
N GLN A 448 -20.50 3.87 -21.63
CA GLN A 448 -20.80 4.95 -22.58
C GLN A 448 -20.63 4.55 -24.06
N ARG A 449 -20.34 3.27 -24.38
CA ARG A 449 -20.08 2.81 -25.76
C ARG A 449 -21.23 3.07 -26.74
N ALA A 450 -22.44 3.38 -26.27
CA ALA A 450 -23.65 3.43 -27.11
C ALA A 450 -24.06 4.82 -27.66
N ARG A 451 -23.30 5.92 -27.46
CA ARG A 451 -23.69 7.25 -27.97
C ARG A 451 -22.58 8.06 -28.64
N VAL A 452 -21.67 7.40 -29.34
CA VAL A 452 -20.99 8.12 -30.44
C VAL A 452 -22.01 8.18 -31.58
N ARG A 453 -22.94 9.14 -31.50
CA ARG A 453 -23.67 9.58 -32.69
C ARG A 453 -22.58 10.01 -33.66
N ARG A 454 -22.39 9.26 -34.76
CA ARG A 454 -21.58 9.76 -35.87
C ARG A 454 -22.09 11.18 -36.15
N PRO A 455 -21.21 12.18 -36.29
CA PRO A 455 -21.66 13.48 -36.75
C PRO A 455 -22.46 13.23 -38.02
N VAL A 456 -23.72 13.65 -38.04
CA VAL A 456 -24.48 13.71 -39.28
C VAL A 456 -23.73 14.73 -40.10
N VAL A 457 -22.92 14.24 -41.04
CA VAL A 457 -22.33 15.09 -42.07
C VAL A 457 -23.52 15.52 -42.91
N CYS A 458 -23.98 16.75 -42.69
CA CYS A 458 -24.92 17.41 -43.58
C CYS A 458 -24.16 17.92 -44.81
#